data_AF-A0A916M073-F1
#
_entry.id   AF-A0A916M073-F1
#
_cell.length_a   1.000
_cell.length_b   1.000
_cell.length_c   1.000
_cell.angle_alpha   90.00
_cell.angle_beta   90.00
_cell.angle_gamma   90.00
#
_symmetry.space_group_name_H-M   'P 1'
#
loop_
_entity.id
_entity.type
_entity.pdbx_description
1 polymer ?
#
loop_
_entity_poly.entity_id
_entity_poly.type
_entity_poly.pdbx_seq_one_letter_code
_entity_poly.pdbx_strand_id
1 'polypeptide(L)'
;MLMVWNRTLTGNDPQIEALCRRYIASLGDKRAALEAAWRGCCADGDRESALRELASLAHRLAGSAGSYGFDELGLQARNVDRLASILLANPASTAGKNLAFEVTGLLDAIDAARQQS
;
A
#
# COMPACT_ATOMS: atom_id res chain seq x y z
N MET A 1 -9.91 25.15 -8.52
CA MET A 1 -9.17 24.02 -9.11
C MET A 1 -9.99 22.77 -8.81
N LEU A 2 -10.72 22.25 -9.81
CA LEU A 2 -11.65 21.13 -9.63
C LEU A 2 -10.85 19.84 -9.49
N MET A 3 -10.84 19.24 -8.29
CA MET A 3 -10.29 17.91 -8.07
C MET A 3 -11.16 16.90 -8.80
N VAL A 4 -10.64 16.32 -9.88
CA VAL A 4 -11.35 15.31 -10.68
C VAL A 4 -11.22 13.97 -9.97
N TRP A 5 -11.97 13.81 -8.88
CA TRP A 5 -12.29 12.47 -8.35
C TRP A 5 -13.16 11.77 -9.39
N ASN A 6 -12.95 10.45 -9.58
CA ASN A 6 -13.67 9.65 -10.56
C ASN A 6 -15.19 9.94 -10.51
N ARG A 7 -15.75 10.47 -11.60
CA ARG A 7 -17.11 11.06 -11.68
C ARG A 7 -18.23 10.06 -11.33
N THR A 8 -17.92 8.78 -11.20
CA THR A 8 -18.81 7.70 -10.80
C THR A 8 -18.93 7.50 -9.27
N LEU A 9 -17.96 7.94 -8.46
CA LEU A 9 -18.01 7.79 -6.99
C LEU A 9 -18.65 9.00 -6.28
N THR A 10 -18.58 10.19 -6.88
CA THR A 10 -19.03 11.43 -6.25
C THR A 10 -20.17 12.04 -7.04
N GLY A 11 -21.37 11.47 -6.88
CA GLY A 11 -22.59 12.24 -7.07
C GLY A 11 -22.72 13.29 -5.96
N ASN A 12 -21.88 14.33 -5.97
CA ASN A 12 -21.94 15.51 -5.09
C ASN A 12 -22.18 15.24 -3.58
N ASP A 13 -21.76 14.10 -3.05
CA ASP A 13 -21.97 13.73 -1.65
C ASP A 13 -20.79 14.21 -0.76
N PRO A 14 -21.01 15.21 0.11
CA PRO A 14 -19.95 15.73 1.00
C PRO A 14 -19.41 14.68 1.99
N GLN A 15 -20.16 13.61 2.27
CA GLN A 15 -19.69 12.52 3.11
C GLN A 15 -18.61 11.69 2.41
N ILE A 16 -18.80 11.39 1.13
CA ILE A 16 -17.80 10.67 0.31
C ILE A 16 -16.52 11.50 0.18
N GLU A 17 -16.63 12.81 -0.05
CA GLU A 17 -15.46 13.69 -0.11
C GLU A 17 -14.69 13.74 1.22
N ALA A 18 -15.40 13.78 2.35
CA ALA A 18 -14.79 13.73 3.67
C ALA A 18 -14.09 12.38 3.94
N LEU A 19 -14.67 11.27 3.50
CA LEU A 19 -14.05 9.94 3.58
C LEU A 19 -12.78 9.86 2.72
N CYS A 20 -12.81 10.36 1.48
CA CYS A 20 -11.63 10.42 0.61
C CYS A 20 -10.51 11.26 1.24
N ARG A 21 -10.83 12.45 1.77
CA ARG A 21 -9.84 13.30 2.46
C ARG A 21 -9.20 12.59 3.65
N ARG A 22 -10.01 11.92 4.48
CA ARG A 22 -9.49 11.12 5.62
C ARG A 22 -8.61 9.97 5.15
N TYR A 23 -9.02 9.29 4.07
CA TYR A 23 -8.23 8.20 3.51
C TYR A 23 -6.87 8.71 3.04
N ILE A 24 -6.80 9.81 2.31
CA ILE A 24 -5.55 10.41 1.83
C ILE A 24 -4.68 10.88 3.00
N ALA A 25 -5.28 11.53 4.01
CA ALA A 25 -4.56 11.91 5.23
C ALA A 25 -3.90 10.70 5.91
N SER A 26 -4.56 9.53 5.91
CA SER A 26 -4.00 8.30 6.49
C SER A 26 -2.86 7.66 5.67
N LEU A 27 -2.67 8.05 4.41
CA LEU A 27 -1.67 7.44 3.54
C LEU A 27 -0.23 7.74 4.01
N GLY A 28 0.01 8.88 4.66
CA GLY A 28 1.32 9.21 5.23
C GLY A 28 1.75 8.19 6.30
N ASP A 29 0.85 7.89 7.25
CA ASP A 29 1.12 6.92 8.30
C ASP A 29 1.29 5.50 7.75
N LYS A 30 0.45 5.13 6.77
CA LYS A 30 0.55 3.82 6.09
C LYS A 30 1.89 3.66 5.37
N ARG A 31 2.36 4.72 4.69
CA ARG A 31 3.67 4.74 4.04
C ARG A 31 4.80 4.52 5.04
N ALA A 32 4.78 5.25 6.16
CA ALA A 32 5.79 5.14 7.20
C ALA A 32 5.82 3.72 7.82
N ALA A 33 4.64 3.13 8.07
CA ALA A 33 4.54 1.78 8.58
C ALA A 33 5.08 0.73 7.59
N LEU A 34 4.74 0.84 6.30
CA LEU A 34 5.26 -0.04 5.24
C LEU A 34 6.78 0.07 5.11
N GLU A 35 7.31 1.29 5.13
CA GLU A 35 8.74 1.53 5.07
C GLU A 35 9.47 0.95 6.29
N ALA A 36 8.91 1.10 7.50
CA ALA A 36 9.47 0.53 8.71
C ALA A 36 9.49 -1.00 8.67
N ALA A 37 8.38 -1.64 8.27
CA ALA A 37 8.29 -3.08 8.13
C ALA A 37 9.29 -3.60 7.07
N TRP A 38 9.44 -2.89 5.96
CA TRP A 38 10.43 -3.23 4.93
C TRP A 38 11.87 -3.13 5.44
N ARG A 39 12.22 -2.06 6.14
CA ARG A 39 13.54 -1.92 6.79
C ARG A 39 13.79 -3.07 7.77
N GLY A 40 12.77 -3.49 8.52
CA GLY A 40 12.83 -4.65 9.39
C GLY A 40 13.11 -5.96 8.64
N CYS A 41 12.55 -6.14 7.44
CA CYS A 41 12.83 -7.30 6.58
C CYS A 41 14.28 -7.36 6.09
N CYS A 42 14.92 -6.19 5.95
CA CYS A 42 16.30 -6.06 5.48
C CYS A 42 17.35 -6.09 6.61
N ALA A 43 16.93 -5.92 7.87
CA ALA A 43 17.83 -5.93 9.01
C ALA A 43 18.19 -7.35 9.46
N ASP A 44 19.33 -7.49 10.15
CA ASP A 44 19.74 -8.72 10.83
C ASP A 44 18.92 -8.88 12.12
N GLY A 45 17.67 -9.34 11.97
CA GLY A 45 16.72 -9.51 13.07
C GLY A 45 15.61 -10.50 12.71
N ASP A 46 14.46 -10.38 13.39
CA ASP A 46 13.29 -11.22 13.11
C ASP A 46 12.60 -10.83 11.79
N ARG A 47 13.22 -11.29 10.69
CA ARG A 47 12.75 -11.07 9.33
C ARG A 47 11.37 -11.67 9.08
N GLU A 48 11.03 -12.77 9.75
CA GLU A 48 9.75 -13.45 9.56
C GLU A 48 8.59 -12.59 10.10
N SER A 49 8.73 -12.04 11.30
CA SER A 49 7.75 -11.11 11.87
C SER A 49 7.62 -9.85 11.03
N ALA A 50 8.73 -9.28 10.56
CA ALA A 50 8.71 -8.11 9.68
C ALA A 50 8.00 -8.39 8.33
N LEU A 51 8.22 -9.58 7.75
CA LEU A 51 7.53 -10.00 6.52
C LEU A 51 6.01 -10.19 6.74
N ARG A 52 5.60 -10.73 7.89
CA ARG A 52 4.17 -10.84 8.26
C ARG A 52 3.52 -9.46 8.38
N GLU A 53 4.21 -8.52 9.01
CA GLU A 53 3.73 -7.16 9.15
C GLU A 53 3.60 -6.47 7.80
N LEU A 54 4.63 -6.59 6.94
CA LEU A 54 4.61 -6.06 5.57
C LEU A 54 3.43 -6.62 4.76
N ALA A 55 3.22 -7.93 4.79
CA ALA A 55 2.09 -8.58 4.12
C ALA A 55 0.74 -8.06 4.65
N SER A 56 0.58 -7.95 5.96
CA SER A 56 -0.65 -7.45 6.59
C SER A 56 -0.96 -6.00 6.23
N LEU A 57 0.05 -5.12 6.21
CA LEU A 57 -0.10 -3.71 5.82
C LEU A 57 -0.48 -3.60 4.35
N ALA A 58 0.22 -4.34 3.47
CA ALA A 58 -0.05 -4.38 2.05
C ALA A 58 -1.45 -4.92 1.74
N HIS A 59 -1.87 -6.00 2.41
CA HIS A 59 -3.21 -6.56 2.28
C HIS A 59 -4.32 -5.54 2.62
N ARG A 60 -4.20 -4.84 3.75
CA ARG A 60 -5.17 -3.82 4.17
C ARG A 60 -5.23 -2.64 3.19
N LEU A 61 -4.08 -2.24 2.66
CA LEU A 61 -4.00 -1.18 1.67
C LEU A 61 -4.64 -1.61 0.34
N ALA A 62 -4.34 -2.82 -0.14
CA ALA A 62 -4.96 -3.44 -1.30
C ALA A 62 -6.49 -3.52 -1.20
N GLY A 63 -7.01 -3.87 -0.02
CA GLY A 63 -8.44 -3.99 0.24
C GLY A 63 -9.17 -2.64 0.30
N SER A 64 -8.49 -1.58 0.75
CA SER A 64 -9.13 -0.27 0.92
C SER A 64 -8.93 0.68 -0.27
N ALA A 65 -7.81 0.61 -0.99
CA ALA A 65 -7.47 1.55 -2.06
C ALA A 65 -8.52 1.61 -3.19
N GLY A 66 -9.07 0.48 -3.60
CA GLY A 66 -10.11 0.41 -4.64
C GLY A 66 -11.41 1.11 -4.24
N SER A 67 -11.78 1.11 -2.96
CA SER A 67 -12.99 1.80 -2.48
C SER A 67 -12.93 3.32 -2.65
N TYR A 68 -11.72 3.87 -2.81
CA TYR A 68 -11.47 5.31 -2.98
C TYR A 68 -10.96 5.65 -4.39
N GLY A 69 -10.96 4.70 -5.33
CA GLY A 69 -10.54 4.91 -6.72
C GLY A 69 -9.02 4.91 -6.94
N PHE A 70 -8.23 4.41 -5.99
CA PHE A 70 -6.77 4.26 -6.14
C PHE A 70 -6.42 2.86 -6.63
N ASP A 71 -6.85 2.52 -7.85
CA ASP A 71 -6.70 1.16 -8.40
C ASP A 71 -5.23 0.74 -8.54
N GLU A 72 -4.37 1.65 -9.02
CA GLU A 72 -2.94 1.39 -9.17
C GLU A 72 -2.25 1.16 -7.82
N LEU A 73 -2.59 1.97 -6.80
CA LEU A 73 -2.12 1.78 -5.43
C LEU A 73 -2.56 0.41 -4.89
N GLY A 74 -3.81 0.03 -5.14
CA GLY A 74 -4.35 -1.27 -4.76
C GLY A 74 -3.62 -2.42 -5.45
N LEU A 75 -3.30 -2.28 -6.74
CA LEU A 75 -2.55 -3.28 -7.50
C LEU A 75 -1.13 -3.48 -6.96
N GLN A 76 -0.38 -2.40 -6.73
CA GLN A 76 0.96 -2.45 -6.15
C GLN A 76 0.94 -3.12 -4.77
N ALA A 77 -0.04 -2.77 -3.94
CA ALA A 77 -0.21 -3.36 -2.62
C ALA A 77 -0.48 -4.88 -2.68
N ARG A 78 -1.28 -5.34 -3.64
CA ARG A 78 -1.53 -6.79 -3.86
C ARG A 78 -0.27 -7.53 -4.27
N ASN A 79 0.59 -6.92 -5.09
CA ASN A 79 1.85 -7.55 -5.49
C ASN A 79 2.77 -7.75 -4.30
N VAL A 80 2.91 -6.75 -3.43
CA VAL A 80 3.69 -6.84 -2.19
C VAL A 80 3.12 -7.91 -1.26
N ASP A 81 1.81 -7.91 -0.99
CA ASP A 81 1.13 -8.92 -0.17
C ASP A 81 1.43 -10.36 -0.68
N ARG A 82 1.23 -10.57 -1.98
CA ARG A 82 1.46 -11.86 -2.62
C ARG A 82 2.91 -12.33 -2.50
N LEU A 83 3.88 -11.47 -2.78
CA LEU A 83 5.30 -11.83 -2.73
C LEU A 83 5.79 -12.06 -1.30
N ALA A 84 5.34 -11.25 -0.34
CA ALA A 84 5.65 -11.44 1.07
C ALA A 84 5.06 -12.76 1.59
N SER A 85 3.83 -13.09 1.21
CA SER A 85 3.18 -14.36 1.54
C SER A 85 3.91 -15.58 0.95
N ILE A 86 4.42 -15.48 -0.28
CA ILE A 86 5.25 -16.53 -0.88
C ILE A 86 6.54 -16.74 -0.09
N LEU A 87 7.20 -15.66 0.37
CA LEU A 87 8.43 -15.75 1.16
C LEU A 87 8.20 -16.30 2.56
N LEU A 88 7.06 -15.99 3.18
CA LEU A 88 6.68 -16.58 4.47
C LEU A 88 6.46 -18.08 4.36
N ALA A 89 5.87 -18.55 3.26
CA ALA A 89 5.68 -19.99 3.01
C ALA A 89 6.98 -20.68 2.56
N ASN A 90 7.83 -19.98 1.80
CA ASN A 90 9.10 -20.50 1.28
C ASN A 90 10.18 -19.41 1.25
N PRO A 91 11.01 -19.29 2.31
CA PRO A 91 12.05 -18.28 2.41
C PRO A 91 13.13 -18.36 1.32
N ALA A 92 13.33 -19.54 0.70
CA ALA A 92 14.30 -19.75 -0.37
C ALA A 92 13.78 -19.35 -1.77
N SER A 93 12.54 -18.84 -1.85
CA SER A 93 11.92 -18.42 -3.11
C SER A 93 12.65 -17.24 -3.76
N THR A 94 12.66 -17.22 -5.09
CA THR A 94 13.18 -16.07 -5.88
C THR A 94 12.34 -14.80 -5.73
N ALA A 95 11.16 -14.90 -5.11
CA ALA A 95 10.27 -13.77 -4.79
C ALA A 95 10.97 -12.65 -4.01
N GLY A 96 12.04 -12.94 -3.27
CA GLY A 96 12.80 -11.95 -2.50
C GLY A 96 13.36 -10.82 -3.36
N LYS A 97 13.83 -11.13 -4.58
CA LYS A 97 14.37 -10.12 -5.50
C LYS A 97 13.28 -9.19 -6.02
N ASN A 98 12.10 -9.75 -6.32
CA ASN A 98 10.96 -8.99 -6.84
C ASN A 98 10.29 -8.17 -5.75
N LEU A 99 10.30 -8.63 -4.49
CA LEU A 99 9.65 -7.93 -3.38
C LEU A 99 10.24 -6.52 -3.17
N ALA A 100 11.56 -6.36 -3.28
CA ALA A 100 12.20 -5.05 -3.13
C ALA A 100 11.73 -4.03 -4.18
N PHE A 101 11.54 -4.49 -5.42
CA PHE A 101 11.03 -3.65 -6.51
C PHE A 101 9.57 -3.24 -6.26
N GLU A 102 8.71 -4.20 -5.92
CA GLU A 102 7.29 -3.93 -5.65
C GLU A 102 7.08 -3.05 -4.40
N VAL A 103 7.92 -3.20 -3.36
CA VAL A 103 7.85 -2.32 -2.18
C VAL A 103 8.19 -0.88 -2.55
N THR A 104 9.25 -0.67 -3.35
CA THR A 104 9.59 0.67 -3.85
C THR A 104 8.44 1.26 -4.65
N GLY A 105 7.89 0.50 -5.61
CA GLY A 105 6.75 0.92 -6.42
C GLY A 105 5.50 1.23 -5.59
N LEU A 106 5.25 0.48 -4.52
CA LEU A 106 4.15 0.76 -3.59
C LEU A 106 4.35 2.07 -2.82
N LEU A 107 5.56 2.34 -2.31
CA LEU A 107 5.84 3.58 -1.58
C LEU A 107 5.70 4.80 -2.50
N ASP A 108 6.18 4.69 -3.74
CA ASP A 108 6.04 5.74 -4.76
C ASP A 108 4.56 5.96 -5.13
N ALA A 109 3.77 4.89 -5.29
CA ALA A 109 2.34 4.99 -5.54
C ALA A 109 1.57 5.67 -4.38
N ILE A 110 2.00 5.46 -3.13
CA ILE A 110 1.43 6.15 -1.98
C ILE A 110 1.76 7.65 -2.04
N ASP A 111 3.01 8.02 -2.35
CA ASP A 111 3.40 9.42 -2.47
C ASP A 111 2.69 10.12 -3.63
N ALA A 112 2.53 9.46 -4.77
CA ALA A 112 1.76 9.97 -5.89
C ALA A 112 0.28 10.20 -5.52
N ALA A 113 -0.35 9.25 -4.81
CA ALA A 113 -1.73 9.39 -4.34
C ALA A 113 -1.92 10.56 -3.37
N ARG A 114 -0.90 10.87 -2.55
CA ARG A 114 -0.90 12.01 -1.61
C ARG A 114 -0.70 13.37 -2.29
N GLN A 115 -0.12 13.42 -3.49
CA GLN A 115 0.09 14.66 -4.25
C GLN A 115 -1.12 15.03 -5.12
N GLN A 116 -2.10 14.13 -5.27
CA GLN A 116 -3.33 14.36 -6.02
C GLN A 116 -4.41 15.10 -5.21
N SER A 117 -4.15 15.37 -3.92
CA SER A 117 -5.01 16.15 -3.01
C SER A 117 -4.60 17.60 -2.87
#